data_AF-A0A813EY02-F1
#
_entry.id   AF-A0A813EY02-F1
#
_cell.length_a   1.000
_cell.length_b   1.000
_cell.length_c   1.000
_cell.angle_alpha   90.00
_cell.angle_beta   90.00
_cell.angle_gamma   90.00
#
_symmetry.space_group_name_H-M   'P 1'
#
loop_
_entity.id
_entity.type
_entity.pdbx_description
1 polymer ?
#
loop_
_entity_poly.entity_id
_entity_poly.type
_entity_poly.pdbx_seq_one_letter_code
_entity_poly.pdbx_strand_id
1 'polypeptide(L)'
;LQMPRGRLVWLSRFFPYIDAKFVDAEDRGVLPMDADLKEFLINEGLFADKKSLHAQAWYKYQIGIDGNSASDRIYSQLFMGSVVLIPEGPWKLTSLHSMLKPWVHFVPVRHDLSDLVERLDWLRENDDQARQIARNAVAFAH
;
A
#
# COMPACT_ATOMS: atom_id res chain seq x y z
N LEU A 1 -19.42 1.69 -5.11
CA LEU A 1 -18.28 1.51 -4.18
C LEU A 1 -16.98 1.53 -4.99
N GLN A 2 -16.10 2.51 -4.78
CA GLN A 2 -14.73 2.38 -5.28
C GLN A 2 -14.04 1.30 -4.45
N MET A 3 -13.52 0.25 -5.08
CA MET A 3 -12.79 -0.84 -4.42
C MET A 3 -11.28 -0.61 -4.57
N PRO A 4 -10.63 0.22 -3.72
CA PRO A 4 -9.24 0.62 -3.93
C PRO A 4 -8.27 -0.58 -3.91
N ARG A 5 -8.47 -1.57 -3.04
CA ARG A 5 -7.66 -2.79 -3.02
C ARG A 5 -7.82 -3.62 -4.30
N GLY A 6 -9.04 -3.73 -4.81
CA GLY A 6 -9.32 -4.38 -6.10
C GLY A 6 -8.63 -3.67 -7.26
N ARG A 7 -8.65 -2.32 -7.28
CA ARG A 7 -7.94 -1.54 -8.29
C ARG A 7 -6.44 -1.71 -8.22
N LEU A 8 -5.85 -1.69 -7.02
CA LEU A 8 -4.40 -1.92 -6.84
C LEU A 8 -3.98 -3.27 -7.42
N VAL A 9 -4.69 -4.34 -7.05
CA VAL A 9 -4.41 -5.69 -7.57
C VAL A 9 -4.66 -5.77 -9.07
N TRP A 10 -5.69 -5.11 -9.59
CA TRP A 10 -5.92 -5.06 -11.03
C TRP A 10 -4.79 -4.35 -11.79
N LEU A 11 -4.28 -3.24 -11.24
CA LEU A 11 -3.17 -2.48 -11.84
C LEU A 11 -1.88 -3.31 -11.94
N SER A 12 -1.61 -4.26 -11.02
CA SER A 12 -0.42 -5.11 -11.08
C SER A 12 -0.33 -5.97 -12.34
N ARG A 13 -1.46 -6.20 -13.03
CA ARG A 13 -1.49 -6.87 -14.34
C ARG A 13 -0.88 -6.07 -15.48
N PHE A 14 -0.98 -4.74 -15.41
CA PHE A 14 -0.60 -3.85 -16.51
C PHE A 14 0.72 -3.13 -16.24
N PHE A 15 1.11 -3.02 -14.98
CA PHE A 15 2.30 -2.31 -14.54
C PHE A 15 3.23 -3.28 -13.80
N PRO A 16 4.24 -3.88 -14.47
CA PRO A 16 5.09 -4.93 -13.91
C PRO A 16 5.89 -4.54 -12.66
N TYR A 17 5.97 -3.24 -12.37
CA TYR A 17 6.63 -2.69 -11.18
C TYR A 17 5.70 -2.56 -9.98
N ILE A 18 4.43 -2.94 -10.12
CA ILE A 18 3.47 -3.07 -9.03
C ILE A 18 3.34 -4.56 -8.71
N ASP A 19 3.83 -4.98 -7.54
CA ASP A 19 3.61 -6.34 -7.01
C ASP A 19 2.53 -6.28 -5.92
N ALA A 20 1.28 -6.48 -6.34
CA ALA A 20 0.12 -6.46 -5.45
C ALA A 20 -0.82 -7.63 -5.75
N LYS A 21 -1.12 -8.39 -4.71
CA LYS A 21 -1.95 -9.59 -4.75
C LYS A 21 -2.84 -9.68 -3.52
N PHE A 22 -3.98 -10.35 -3.66
CA PHE A 22 -4.77 -10.79 -2.52
C PHE A 22 -4.06 -11.94 -1.79
N VAL A 23 -4.34 -12.05 -0.50
CA VAL A 23 -3.83 -13.09 0.38
C VAL A 23 -4.98 -13.60 1.23
N ASP A 24 -4.81 -14.79 1.78
CA ASP A 24 -5.77 -15.32 2.76
C ASP A 24 -5.76 -14.48 4.05
N ALA A 25 -6.89 -14.42 4.75
CA ALA A 25 -7.05 -13.69 6.01
C ALA A 25 -7.84 -14.47 7.07
N GLU A 26 -8.04 -15.79 6.86
CA GLU A 26 -8.71 -16.68 7.80
C GLU A 26 -8.04 -16.69 9.19
N ASP A 27 -6.70 -16.63 9.23
CA ASP A 27 -5.90 -16.49 10.46
C ASP A 27 -6.23 -15.22 11.29
N ARG A 28 -6.93 -14.26 10.70
CA ARG A 28 -7.39 -13.02 11.34
C ARG A 28 -8.90 -13.02 11.61
N GLY A 29 -9.57 -14.16 11.50
CA GLY A 29 -11.01 -14.30 11.71
C GLY A 29 -11.85 -13.63 10.61
N VAL A 30 -11.27 -13.36 9.45
CA VAL A 30 -12.02 -12.87 8.28
C VAL A 30 -12.69 -14.07 7.61
N LEU A 31 -13.94 -13.91 7.20
CA LEU A 31 -14.66 -14.94 6.45
C LEU A 31 -13.86 -15.34 5.20
N PRO A 32 -13.85 -16.64 4.84
CA PRO A 32 -13.17 -17.10 3.65
C PRO A 32 -13.74 -16.42 2.41
N MET A 33 -12.86 -16.18 1.44
CA MET A 33 -13.26 -15.70 0.13
C MET A 33 -14.13 -16.77 -0.56
N ASP A 34 -15.10 -16.32 -1.35
CA ASP A 34 -15.85 -17.20 -2.24
C ASP A 34 -14.90 -18.07 -3.09
N ALA A 35 -15.22 -19.37 -3.20
CA ALA A 35 -14.32 -20.36 -3.78
C ALA A 35 -14.03 -20.08 -5.26
N ASP A 36 -15.07 -19.73 -6.03
CA ASP A 36 -14.95 -19.45 -7.46
C ASP A 36 -14.13 -18.17 -7.68
N LEU A 37 -14.36 -17.14 -6.84
CA LEU A 37 -13.56 -15.92 -6.86
C LEU A 37 -12.08 -16.19 -6.50
N LYS A 38 -11.83 -17.02 -5.49
CA LYS A 38 -10.46 -17.38 -5.07
C LYS A 38 -9.74 -18.14 -6.19
N GLU A 39 -10.41 -19.11 -6.81
CA GLU A 39 -9.87 -19.85 -7.94
C GLU A 39 -9.56 -18.93 -9.13
N PHE A 40 -10.47 -18.02 -9.48
CA PHE A 40 -10.25 -17.01 -10.51
C PHE A 40 -9.00 -16.17 -10.20
N LEU A 41 -8.86 -15.64 -8.98
CA LEU A 41 -7.71 -14.80 -8.62
C LEU A 41 -6.39 -15.59 -8.65
N ILE A 42 -6.39 -16.88 -8.27
CA ILE A 42 -5.22 -17.75 -8.38
C ILE A 42 -4.83 -17.92 -9.85
N ASN A 43 -5.80 -18.27 -10.72
CA ASN A 43 -5.57 -18.49 -12.14
C ASN A 43 -5.05 -17.24 -12.85
N GLU A 44 -5.49 -16.05 -12.43
CA GLU A 44 -5.02 -14.77 -12.96
C GLU A 44 -3.71 -14.28 -12.31
N GLY A 45 -3.12 -15.05 -11.37
CA GLY A 45 -1.88 -14.67 -10.68
C GLY A 45 -2.03 -13.52 -9.67
N LEU A 46 -3.26 -13.20 -9.28
CA LEU A 46 -3.67 -12.11 -8.40
C LEU A 46 -3.85 -12.53 -6.94
N PHE A 47 -3.57 -13.79 -6.62
CA PHE A 47 -3.56 -14.33 -5.26
C PHE A 47 -2.18 -14.91 -4.93
N ALA A 48 -1.72 -14.78 -3.68
CA ALA A 48 -0.44 -15.33 -3.23
C ALA A 48 -0.41 -15.54 -1.71
N ASP A 49 0.66 -16.18 -1.26
CA ASP A 49 1.00 -16.28 0.16
C ASP A 49 1.41 -14.92 0.75
N LYS A 50 1.22 -14.79 2.06
CA LYS A 50 1.63 -13.59 2.80
C LYS A 50 3.15 -13.43 2.78
N LYS A 51 3.62 -12.24 2.41
CA LYS A 51 5.03 -11.86 2.59
C LYS A 51 5.29 -11.43 4.04
N SER A 52 6.42 -11.86 4.59
CA SER A 52 6.90 -11.36 5.88
C SER A 52 7.17 -9.86 5.83
N LEU A 53 7.18 -9.20 6.99
CA LEU A 53 7.54 -7.77 7.07
C LEU A 53 8.96 -7.52 6.54
N HIS A 54 9.90 -8.42 6.83
CA HIS A 54 11.25 -8.33 6.30
C HIS A 54 11.25 -8.36 4.77
N ALA A 55 10.52 -9.28 4.13
CA ALA A 55 10.42 -9.34 2.68
C ALA A 55 9.73 -8.09 2.09
N GLN A 56 8.75 -7.51 2.77
CA GLN A 56 8.10 -6.26 2.35
C GLN A 56 9.06 -5.05 2.39
N ALA A 57 10.02 -5.03 3.31
CA ALA A 57 11.02 -3.96 3.41
C ALA A 57 11.99 -3.91 2.22
N TRP A 58 12.08 -4.97 1.41
CA TRP A 58 12.88 -4.96 0.17
C TRP A 58 12.26 -4.11 -0.95
N TYR A 59 11.01 -3.69 -0.82
CA TYR A 59 10.35 -2.83 -1.80
C TYR A 59 10.65 -1.36 -1.52
N LYS A 60 10.96 -0.60 -2.57
CA LYS A 60 11.15 0.85 -2.47
C LYS A 60 9.87 1.60 -2.08
N TYR A 61 8.71 1.07 -2.46
CA TYR A 61 7.42 1.73 -2.33
C TYR A 61 6.42 0.78 -1.68
N GLN A 62 5.65 1.31 -0.72
CA GLN A 62 4.61 0.56 -0.05
C GLN A 62 3.33 1.39 -0.02
N ILE A 63 2.18 0.75 -0.13
CA ILE A 63 0.89 1.46 -0.11
C ILE A 63 0.06 1.05 1.11
N GLY A 64 -0.43 2.04 1.85
CA GLY A 64 -1.25 1.87 3.04
C GLY A 64 -2.73 2.05 2.73
N ILE A 65 -3.37 1.07 2.10
CA ILE A 65 -4.81 1.12 1.78
C ILE A 65 -5.63 0.65 2.99
N ASP A 66 -6.66 1.41 3.35
CA ASP A 66 -7.59 1.05 4.42
C ASP A 66 -8.41 -0.23 4.12
N GLY A 67 -8.74 -0.93 5.21
CA GLY A 67 -9.52 -2.15 5.21
C GLY A 67 -10.99 -1.90 5.57
N ASN A 68 -11.52 -2.71 6.48
CA ASN A 68 -12.80 -2.45 7.15
C ASN A 68 -12.69 -1.32 8.21
N SER A 69 -11.45 -0.98 8.58
CA SER A 69 -11.06 0.07 9.51
C SER A 69 -9.77 0.75 9.02
N ALA A 70 -9.35 1.82 9.71
CA ALA A 70 -8.04 2.43 9.52
C ALA A 70 -6.94 1.37 9.57
N SER A 71 -6.00 1.44 8.63
CA SER A 71 -4.91 0.47 8.56
C SER A 71 -3.78 0.82 9.53
N ASP A 72 -3.68 0.09 10.63
CA ASP A 72 -2.52 0.15 11.54
C ASP A 72 -1.21 -0.32 10.88
N ARG A 73 -1.27 -0.83 9.65
CA ARG A 73 -0.05 -1.21 8.92
C ARG A 73 0.85 0.00 8.69
N ILE A 74 0.29 1.19 8.48
CA ILE A 74 1.04 2.41 8.17
C ILE A 74 2.15 2.66 9.20
N TYR A 75 1.90 2.40 10.48
CA TYR A 75 2.91 2.50 11.55
C TYR A 75 4.16 1.69 11.21
N SER A 76 4.00 0.40 10.87
CA SER A 76 5.13 -0.46 10.52
C SER A 76 5.84 -0.04 9.23
N GLN A 77 5.10 0.50 8.25
CA GLN A 77 5.66 0.86 6.93
C GLN A 77 6.58 2.07 7.01
N LEU A 78 6.29 3.02 7.90
CA LEU A 78 7.14 4.20 8.12
C LEU A 78 8.55 3.83 8.59
N PHE A 79 8.72 2.70 9.30
CA PHE A 79 10.03 2.21 9.75
C PHE A 79 10.83 1.43 8.70
N MET A 80 10.23 1.06 7.56
CA MET A 80 10.87 0.13 6.62
C MET A 80 11.91 0.78 5.69
N GLY A 81 12.09 2.11 5.74
CA GLY A 81 12.97 2.82 4.81
C GLY A 81 12.44 2.89 3.37
N SER A 82 11.16 2.59 3.18
CA SER A 82 10.43 2.70 1.92
C SER A 82 9.62 4.00 1.87
N VAL A 83 9.28 4.47 0.67
CA VAL A 83 8.25 5.51 0.54
C VAL A 83 6.88 4.88 0.79
N VAL A 84 6.11 5.47 1.71
CA VAL A 84 4.74 5.08 1.95
C VAL A 84 3.81 5.94 1.09
N LEU A 85 2.95 5.31 0.29
CA LEU A 85 1.86 5.94 -0.43
C LEU A 85 0.58 5.76 0.39
N ILE A 86 -0.14 6.85 0.65
CA ILE A 86 -1.34 6.82 1.50
C ILE A 86 -2.51 7.40 0.70
N PRO A 87 -3.57 6.59 0.44
CA PRO A 87 -4.78 7.09 -0.17
C PRO A 87 -5.45 8.15 0.70
N GLU A 88 -5.99 9.18 0.06
CA GLU A 88 -6.94 10.08 0.68
C GLU A 88 -8.16 9.28 1.15
N GLY A 89 -8.75 9.64 2.28
CA GLY A 89 -9.87 8.88 2.83
C GLY A 89 -10.33 9.44 4.17
N PRO A 90 -11.53 9.04 4.63
CA PRO A 90 -12.13 9.52 5.86
C PRO A 90 -11.41 9.00 7.12
N TRP A 91 -10.61 7.93 7.00
CA TRP A 91 -9.97 7.25 8.11
C TRP A 91 -8.62 7.85 8.54
N LYS A 92 -8.28 9.06 8.06
CA LYS A 92 -7.11 9.87 8.49
C LYS A 92 -7.19 10.35 9.96
N LEU A 93 -8.05 9.76 10.79
CA LEU A 93 -8.42 10.23 12.12
C LEU A 93 -7.52 9.71 13.25
N THR A 94 -6.47 8.94 12.96
CA THR A 94 -5.51 8.58 14.01
C THR A 94 -4.60 9.78 14.32
N SER A 95 -4.20 9.93 15.59
CA SER A 95 -3.35 11.03 16.05
C SER A 95 -2.02 11.13 15.30
N LEU A 96 -1.51 10.01 14.78
CA LEU A 96 -0.29 10.00 13.96
C LEU A 96 -0.53 10.60 12.57
N HIS A 97 -1.66 10.30 11.94
CA HIS A 97 -1.97 10.81 10.60
C HIS A 97 -2.04 12.34 10.56
N SER A 98 -2.47 12.99 11.64
CA SER A 98 -2.50 14.46 11.71
C SER A 98 -1.11 15.08 11.85
N MET A 99 -0.10 14.32 12.29
CA MET A 99 1.29 14.75 12.39
C MET A 99 2.09 14.45 11.11
N LEU A 100 1.61 13.52 10.27
CA LEU A 100 2.24 13.20 8.99
C LEU A 100 2.01 14.31 7.96
N LYS A 101 3.08 14.76 7.32
CA LYS A 101 3.03 15.81 6.29
C LYS A 101 3.13 15.19 4.90
N PRO A 102 2.13 15.41 4.01
CA PRO A 102 2.20 14.97 2.61
C PRO A 102 3.46 15.51 1.93
N TRP A 103 4.08 14.69 1.08
CA TRP A 103 5.33 14.95 0.37
C TRP A 103 6.57 15.19 1.26
N VAL A 104 6.42 15.12 2.58
CA VAL A 104 7.54 15.16 3.53
C VAL A 104 7.77 13.78 4.13
N HIS A 105 6.72 13.13 4.66
CA HIS A 105 6.80 11.80 5.29
C HIS A 105 6.19 10.68 4.43
N PHE A 106 5.31 11.03 3.48
CA PHE A 106 4.60 10.06 2.64
C PHE A 106 4.14 10.72 1.34
N VAL A 107 3.70 9.94 0.35
CA VAL A 107 3.11 10.44 -0.90
C VAL A 107 1.60 10.25 -0.88
N PRO A 108 0.78 11.32 -0.98
CA PRO A 108 -0.66 11.17 -1.11
C PRO A 108 -1.04 10.64 -2.49
N VAL A 109 -2.02 9.74 -2.52
CA VAL A 109 -2.74 9.30 -3.73
C VAL A 109 -4.23 9.51 -3.52
N ARG A 110 -5.01 9.63 -4.58
CA ARG A 110 -6.47 9.73 -4.49
C ARG A 110 -7.05 8.47 -3.86
N HIS A 111 -8.17 8.63 -3.15
CA HIS A 111 -8.89 7.51 -2.51
C HIS A 111 -9.14 6.35 -3.48
N ASP A 112 -9.46 6.69 -4.72
CA ASP A 112 -9.79 5.73 -5.76
C ASP A 112 -8.57 5.14 -6.46
N LEU A 113 -7.36 5.61 -6.14
CA LEU A 113 -6.08 5.26 -6.78
C LEU A 113 -5.98 5.62 -8.27
N SER A 114 -6.79 6.56 -8.77
CA SER A 114 -6.73 6.97 -10.19
C SER A 114 -5.41 7.64 -10.58
N ASP A 115 -4.68 8.22 -9.63
CA ASP A 115 -3.37 8.84 -9.83
C ASP A 115 -2.20 7.98 -9.32
N LEU A 116 -2.44 6.72 -8.93
CA LEU A 116 -1.39 5.87 -8.36
C LEU A 116 -0.22 5.65 -9.32
N VAL A 117 -0.52 5.37 -10.59
CA VAL A 117 0.50 5.13 -11.62
C VAL A 117 1.35 6.39 -11.84
N GLU A 118 0.70 7.55 -11.98
CA GLU A 118 1.39 8.85 -12.10
C GLU A 118 2.33 9.12 -10.90
N ARG A 119 1.89 8.82 -9.67
CA ARG A 119 2.71 8.98 -8.46
C ARG A 119 3.92 8.03 -8.44
N LEU A 120 3.73 6.79 -8.88
CA LEU A 120 4.81 5.81 -8.97
C LEU A 120 5.83 6.21 -10.04
N ASP A 121 5.38 6.69 -11.19
CA ASP A 121 6.27 7.13 -12.27
C ASP A 121 7.10 8.34 -11.82
N TRP A 122 6.48 9.33 -11.18
CA TRP A 122 7.19 10.45 -10.57
C TRP A 122 8.25 9.99 -9.56
N LEU A 123 7.91 9.04 -8.67
CA LEU A 123 8.85 8.52 -7.67
C LEU A 123 10.05 7.79 -8.28
N ARG A 124 9.86 7.15 -9.44
CA ARG A 124 10.93 6.46 -10.17
C ARG A 124 11.85 7.43 -10.90
N GLU A 125 11.29 8.53 -11.41
CA GLU A 125 12.03 9.61 -12.08
C GLU A 125 12.76 10.52 -11.08
N ASN A 126 12.31 10.55 -9.82
CA ASN A 126 12.80 11.44 -8.76
C ASN A 126 13.34 10.63 -7.56
N ASP A 127 14.25 9.68 -7.81
CA ASP A 127 14.73 8.72 -6.79
C ASP A 127 15.37 9.41 -5.57
N ASP A 128 16.05 10.54 -5.74
CA ASP A 128 16.63 11.29 -4.61
C ASP A 128 15.55 11.94 -3.73
N GLN A 129 14.50 12.53 -4.31
CA GLN A 129 13.36 13.01 -3.53
C GLN A 129 12.63 11.85 -2.86
N ALA A 130 12.45 10.72 -3.56
CA ALA A 130 11.85 9.52 -2.98
C ALA A 130 12.63 9.03 -1.75
N ARG A 131 13.97 8.95 -1.84
CA ARG A 131 14.84 8.61 -0.70
C ARG A 131 14.70 9.60 0.45
N GLN A 132 14.60 10.90 0.16
CA GLN A 132 14.43 11.91 1.20
C GLN A 132 13.10 11.74 1.94
N ILE A 133 12.01 11.47 1.21
CA ILE A 133 10.69 11.20 1.80
C ILE A 133 10.75 9.98 2.72
N ALA A 134 11.35 8.87 2.25
CA ALA A 134 11.50 7.65 3.03
C ALA A 134 12.35 7.87 4.31
N ARG A 135 13.45 8.62 4.22
CA ARG A 135 14.30 8.97 5.38
C ARG A 135 13.54 9.81 6.39
N ASN A 136 12.78 10.81 5.93
CA ASN A 136 11.97 11.63 6.81
C ASN A 136 10.89 10.80 7.52
N ALA A 137 10.29 9.83 6.82
CA ALA A 137 9.32 8.90 7.39
C ALA A 137 9.92 8.08 8.54
N VAL A 138 11.10 7.50 8.32
CA VAL A 138 11.85 6.74 9.33
C VAL A 138 12.23 7.64 10.51
N ALA A 139 12.78 8.84 10.24
CA ALA A 139 13.18 9.78 11.28
C ALA A 139 12.00 10.29 12.12
N PHE A 140 10.82 10.41 11.54
CA PHE A 140 9.59 10.78 12.26
C PHE A 140 9.07 9.63 13.13
N ALA A 141 9.31 8.38 12.74
CA ALA A 141 8.83 7.20 13.45
C ALA A 141 9.73 6.81 14.64
N HIS A 142 11.02 7.20 14.61
CA HIS A 142 11.98 7.03 15.71
C HIS A 142 11.70 7.95 16.90
#